data_AF-A0AAD7EQ02-F1
#
_entry.id   AF-A0AAD7EQ02-F1
#
_cell.length_a   1.000
_cell.length_b   1.000
_cell.length_c   1.000
_cell.angle_alpha   90.00
_cell.angle_beta   90.00
_cell.angle_gamma   90.00
#
_symmetry.space_group_name_H-M   'P 1'
#
loop_
_entity.id
_entity.type
_entity.pdbx_description
1 polymer ?
#
loop_
_entity_poly.entity_id
_entity_poly.type
_entity_poly.pdbx_seq_one_letter_code
_entity_poly.pdbx_strand_id
1 'polypeptide(L)'
;MSASGGDSKLPAHPYLCGDSLPTSERQPALTATVRYFTINREKLVSDYPYEISPSAGKKAHVEVFRIPYCEISGLGPPPADLRNSHLGDIYVDLSPAQYAVYGRVADGTWKRWYDPQPFHKTEATIVKHPHFRHRLLWCSDAVGISWFVSTTVHSNQERAKLKGLVSADVDKTEETKWCEAAAIIGMALGEKDGSASGVRAQHAREATSPLSVIPSSRELSPVPHVLGKRKTRSQKEPERSTVCPEVERYKALLRHSIQELEDEKPALKEEICVLEKQLECAAQLVVAVEPKQFSEWMEKVVSDGIETARNKMDPKVREYWDLKTELAAGEEQLCKEETLLEDVQVALGLAISEHKQLKLSAGV
;
A
#
# COMPACT_ATOMS: atom_id res chain seq x y z
N MET A 1 35.25 36.17 36.48
CA MET A 1 34.88 34.76 36.67
C MET A 1 33.77 34.47 35.67
N SER A 2 34.13 33.95 34.50
CA SER A 2 33.18 33.63 33.44
C SER A 2 32.89 32.15 33.52
N ALA A 3 31.65 31.79 33.85
CA ALA A 3 31.20 30.41 33.88
C ALA A 3 31.03 29.92 32.44
N SER A 4 31.90 28.99 32.02
CA SER A 4 31.72 28.21 30.80
C SER A 4 30.55 27.26 31.00
N GLY A 5 29.42 27.54 30.35
CA GLY A 5 28.29 26.63 30.28
C GLY A 5 28.71 25.31 29.65
N GLY A 6 28.42 24.21 30.34
CA GLY A 6 28.73 22.87 29.86
C GLY A 6 27.89 22.52 28.64
N ASP A 7 28.55 22.36 27.50
CA ASP A 7 27.98 21.77 26.30
C ASP A 7 27.48 20.37 26.63
N SER A 8 26.15 20.20 26.69
CA SER A 8 25.54 18.87 26.68
C SER A 8 25.81 18.26 25.31
N LYS A 9 26.90 17.49 25.19
CA LYS A 9 27.11 16.60 24.05
C LYS A 9 25.97 15.61 24.01
N LEU A 10 25.00 15.86 23.12
CA LEU A 10 24.08 14.83 22.67
C LEU A 10 24.92 13.60 22.29
N PRO A 11 24.53 12.38 22.69
CA PRO A 11 25.27 11.18 22.32
C PRO A 11 25.40 11.13 20.79
N ALA A 12 26.64 10.95 20.31
CA ALA A 12 26.91 10.81 18.89
C ALA A 12 25.97 9.74 18.31
N HIS A 13 25.27 10.09 17.24
CA HIS A 13 24.32 9.17 16.63
C HIS A 13 25.10 7.96 16.12
N PRO A 14 24.78 6.72 16.54
CA PRO A 14 25.67 5.54 16.42
C PRO A 14 25.90 5.04 14.98
N TYR A 15 25.50 5.81 13.97
CA TYR A 15 25.49 5.40 12.57
C TYR A 15 26.12 6.42 11.61
N LEU A 16 26.45 7.63 12.08
CA LEU A 16 27.10 8.65 11.26
C LEU A 16 28.63 8.44 11.35
N CYS A 17 29.28 8.24 10.21
CA CYS A 17 30.73 8.22 10.13
C CYS A 17 31.22 9.69 10.21
N GLY A 18 31.26 10.23 11.43
CA GLY A 18 31.50 11.65 11.73
C GLY A 18 30.38 12.23 12.59
N ASP A 19 30.74 12.91 13.67
CA ASP A 19 29.87 13.30 14.80
C ASP A 19 28.75 14.32 14.50
N SER A 20 28.39 14.57 13.24
CA SER A 20 27.47 15.67 12.90
C SER A 20 26.48 15.34 11.80
N LEU A 21 25.22 15.64 12.08
CA LEU A 21 24.14 15.69 11.08
C LEU A 21 24.47 16.67 9.94
N PRO A 22 23.83 16.51 8.77
CA PRO A 22 23.92 17.49 7.69
C PRO A 22 23.57 18.90 8.15
N THR A 23 24.36 19.89 7.74
CA THR A 23 24.18 21.31 8.12
C THR A 23 24.43 22.23 6.92
N SER A 24 23.84 23.42 6.95
CA SER A 24 24.04 24.47 5.95
C SER A 24 24.16 25.83 6.64
N GLU A 25 25.07 26.67 6.13
CA GLU A 25 25.20 28.07 6.55
C GLU A 25 24.09 28.93 5.93
N ARG A 26 23.70 28.62 4.68
CA ARG A 26 22.65 29.35 3.94
C ARG A 26 21.25 29.01 4.43
N GLN A 27 21.03 27.79 4.90
CA GLN A 27 19.78 27.34 5.48
C GLN A 27 20.04 26.75 6.88
N PRO A 28 20.18 27.60 7.91
CA PRO A 28 20.51 27.14 9.27
C PRO A 28 19.34 26.39 9.94
N ALA A 29 18.12 26.53 9.43
CA ALA A 29 16.90 25.92 9.97
C ALA A 29 16.60 24.52 9.38
N LEU A 30 17.58 23.86 8.76
CA LEU A 30 17.41 22.50 8.26
C LEU A 30 17.16 21.51 9.40
N THR A 31 16.27 20.56 9.17
CA THR A 31 16.11 19.39 10.04
C THR A 31 16.68 18.16 9.34
N ALA A 32 17.33 17.28 10.09
CA ALA A 32 17.88 16.05 9.55
C ALA A 32 17.49 14.87 10.45
N THR A 33 16.87 13.86 9.86
CA THR A 33 16.43 12.65 10.54
C THR A 33 17.09 11.44 9.91
N VAL A 34 17.62 10.53 10.73
CA VAL A 34 18.16 9.25 10.23
C VAL A 34 17.00 8.30 9.97
N ARG A 35 16.85 7.89 8.71
CA ARG A 35 15.89 6.90 8.23
C ARG A 35 16.59 5.62 7.84
N TYR A 36 15.80 4.58 7.56
CA TYR A 36 16.34 3.27 7.21
C TYR A 36 15.51 2.62 6.10
N PHE A 37 16.19 1.86 5.25
CA PHE A 37 15.57 0.80 4.45
C PHE A 37 16.29 -0.51 4.70
N THR A 38 15.70 -1.63 4.27
CA THR A 38 16.27 -2.97 4.49
C THR A 38 16.94 -3.50 3.23
N ILE A 39 18.05 -4.23 3.32
CA ILE A 39 18.73 -4.88 2.17
C ILE A 39 19.09 -6.32 2.55
N ASN A 40 19.00 -7.26 1.60
CA ASN A 40 19.53 -8.61 1.79
C ASN A 40 21.07 -8.58 1.79
N ARG A 41 21.71 -9.44 2.59
CA ARG A 41 23.18 -9.57 2.66
C ARG A 41 23.87 -9.61 1.30
N GLU A 42 23.35 -10.40 0.38
CA GLU A 42 23.84 -10.61 -0.99
C GLU A 42 23.85 -9.35 -1.86
N LYS A 43 23.12 -8.30 -1.48
CA LYS A 43 23.08 -6.99 -2.15
C LYS A 43 23.80 -5.90 -1.36
N LEU A 44 24.45 -6.25 -0.25
CA LEU A 44 25.19 -5.31 0.58
C LEU A 44 26.47 -4.89 -0.15
N VAL A 45 26.78 -3.60 -0.16
CA VAL A 45 28.03 -3.06 -0.68
C VAL A 45 28.95 -2.71 0.47
N SER A 46 30.26 -2.89 0.28
CA SER A 46 31.26 -2.66 1.33
C SER A 46 31.66 -1.19 1.50
N ASP A 47 31.41 -0.35 0.51
CA ASP A 47 31.81 1.07 0.43
C ASP A 47 30.70 2.04 0.87
N TYR A 48 29.70 1.54 1.60
CA TYR A 48 28.59 2.39 2.07
C TYR A 48 29.08 3.39 3.14
N PRO A 49 28.69 4.68 3.07
CA PRO A 49 29.27 5.74 3.91
C PRO A 49 28.86 5.70 5.38
N TYR A 50 27.89 4.86 5.75
CA TYR A 50 27.36 4.74 7.10
C TYR A 50 27.66 3.39 7.71
N GLU A 51 27.71 3.35 9.04
CA GLU A 51 27.85 2.08 9.76
C GLU A 51 26.59 1.24 9.61
N ILE A 52 26.75 0.01 9.13
CA ILE A 52 25.64 -0.89 8.87
C ILE A 52 25.54 -1.90 10.01
N SER A 53 24.47 -1.81 10.78
CA SER A 53 24.15 -2.82 11.79
C SER A 53 23.31 -3.96 11.22
N PRO A 54 23.64 -5.23 11.52
CA PRO A 54 22.77 -6.35 11.19
C PRO A 54 21.41 -6.18 11.88
N SER A 55 20.32 -6.44 11.15
CA SER A 55 18.98 -6.40 11.75
C SER A 55 18.81 -7.63 12.65
N ALA A 56 18.32 -7.45 13.88
CA ALA A 56 18.15 -8.53 14.87
C ALA A 56 17.01 -9.54 14.53
N GLY A 57 16.68 -9.71 13.25
CA GLY A 57 15.63 -10.61 12.78
C GLY A 57 16.09 -12.07 12.78
N LYS A 58 15.60 -12.86 13.74
CA LYS A 58 15.88 -14.30 13.90
C LYS A 58 15.20 -15.23 12.87
N LYS A 59 14.93 -14.78 11.63
CA LYS A 59 14.42 -15.68 10.58
C LYS A 59 15.62 -16.34 9.88
N ALA A 60 15.83 -17.61 10.21
CA ALA A 60 17.06 -18.41 10.02
C ALA A 60 17.62 -18.57 8.58
N HIS A 61 17.08 -17.91 7.56
CA HIS A 61 17.47 -18.16 6.17
C HIS A 61 17.75 -16.92 5.32
N VAL A 62 17.42 -15.70 5.78
CA VAL A 62 17.75 -14.47 5.04
C VAL A 62 18.24 -13.42 6.01
N GLU A 63 19.53 -13.16 6.02
CA GLU A 63 20.10 -12.04 6.76
C GLU A 63 19.74 -10.73 6.07
N VAL A 64 19.01 -9.88 6.80
CA VAL A 64 18.57 -8.56 6.36
C VAL A 64 19.32 -7.49 7.15
N PHE A 65 19.85 -6.50 6.46
CA PHE A 65 20.57 -5.35 7.02
C PHE A 65 19.69 -4.11 6.99
N ARG A 66 19.80 -3.26 8.01
CA ARG A 66 19.18 -1.93 8.00
C ARG A 66 20.21 -0.94 7.48
N ILE A 67 19.87 -0.30 6.38
CA ILE A 67 20.71 0.66 5.69
C ILE A 67 20.25 2.06 6.11
N PRO A 68 21.04 2.79 6.92
CA PRO A 68 20.71 4.15 7.32
C PRO A 68 20.94 5.15 6.19
N TYR A 69 20.14 6.21 6.14
CA TYR A 69 20.37 7.40 5.31
C TYR A 69 19.80 8.63 6.02
N CYS A 70 20.22 9.83 5.65
CA CYS A 70 19.64 11.06 6.18
C CYS A 70 18.48 11.55 5.29
N GLU A 71 17.33 11.81 5.92
CA GLU A 71 16.23 12.59 5.38
C GLU A 71 16.37 14.02 5.92
N ILE A 72 16.72 14.93 5.04
CA ILE A 72 16.97 16.34 5.33
C ILE A 72 15.75 17.12 4.87
N SER A 73 15.20 18.00 5.70
CA SER A 73 14.07 18.85 5.30
C SER A 73 14.40 20.32 5.47
N GLY A 74 13.94 21.14 4.53
CA GLY A 74 14.26 22.57 4.47
C GLY A 74 13.27 23.36 3.64
N LEU A 75 13.52 24.67 3.52
CA LEU A 75 12.73 25.57 2.68
C LEU A 75 13.54 25.93 1.44
N GLY A 76 13.04 25.52 0.29
CA GLY A 76 13.64 25.71 -1.02
C GLY A 76 14.52 24.53 -1.43
N PRO A 77 15.16 24.62 -2.62
CA PRO A 77 16.01 23.56 -3.12
C PRO A 77 17.20 23.29 -2.19
N PRO A 78 17.82 22.10 -2.28
CA PRO A 78 18.98 21.74 -1.46
C PRO A 78 20.10 22.79 -1.59
N PRO A 79 20.61 23.34 -0.47
CA PRO A 79 21.67 24.33 -0.52
C PRO A 79 22.99 23.71 -1.03
N ALA A 80 23.75 24.46 -1.82
CA ALA A 80 25.03 24.00 -2.37
C ALA A 80 26.10 23.75 -1.28
N ASP A 81 25.98 24.46 -0.16
CA ASP A 81 26.84 24.37 1.03
C ASP A 81 26.34 23.32 2.04
N LEU A 82 25.47 22.39 1.65
CA LEU A 82 25.00 21.32 2.52
C LEU A 82 26.16 20.36 2.87
N ARG A 83 26.77 20.58 4.03
CA ARG A 83 27.91 19.82 4.56
C ARG A 83 27.42 18.52 5.18
N ASN A 84 28.28 17.51 5.20
CA ASN A 84 28.04 16.20 5.82
C ASN A 84 26.82 15.42 5.29
N SER A 85 26.30 15.78 4.11
CA SER A 85 25.38 14.91 3.37
C SER A 85 26.16 13.86 2.59
N HIS A 86 25.65 12.64 2.51
CA HIS A 86 26.26 11.53 1.82
C HIS A 86 25.45 11.08 0.60
N LEU A 87 26.08 10.26 -0.25
CA LEU A 87 25.44 9.64 -1.40
C LEU A 87 24.31 8.71 -0.95
N GLY A 88 23.08 8.95 -1.44
CA GLY A 88 21.88 8.24 -1.04
C GLY A 88 21.02 8.98 -0.01
N ASP A 89 21.45 10.14 0.47
CA ASP A 89 20.59 11.00 1.28
C ASP A 89 19.42 11.57 0.48
N ILE A 90 18.36 11.90 1.20
CA ILE A 90 17.14 12.48 0.66
C ILE A 90 17.00 13.90 1.21
N TYR A 91 16.64 14.84 0.36
CA TYR A 91 16.25 16.18 0.76
C TYR A 91 14.79 16.43 0.38
N VAL A 92 14.02 16.98 1.32
CA VAL A 92 12.61 17.33 1.18
C VAL A 92 12.46 18.85 1.29
N ASP A 93 12.07 19.47 0.18
CA ASP A 93 11.71 20.88 0.13
C ASP A 93 10.27 21.03 0.62
N LEU A 94 10.11 21.75 1.73
CA LEU A 94 8.85 22.04 2.39
C LEU A 94 8.30 23.43 2.03
N SER A 95 8.80 24.03 0.94
CA SER A 95 8.26 25.30 0.46
C SER A 95 6.77 25.17 0.13
N PRO A 96 5.91 26.04 0.68
CA PRO A 96 4.48 26.01 0.40
C PRO A 96 4.20 26.03 -1.10
N ALA A 97 3.30 25.14 -1.55
CA ALA A 97 2.95 24.93 -2.97
C ALA A 97 4.10 24.46 -3.89
N GLN A 98 5.29 24.20 -3.36
CA GLN A 98 6.47 23.80 -4.14
C GLN A 98 7.16 22.58 -3.52
N TYR A 99 6.39 21.68 -2.89
CA TYR A 99 6.92 20.45 -2.34
C TYR A 99 7.74 19.69 -3.39
N ALA A 100 8.96 19.32 -3.01
CA ALA A 100 9.87 18.60 -3.88
C ALA A 100 10.74 17.65 -3.08
N VAL A 101 11.09 16.53 -3.72
CA VAL A 101 12.02 15.55 -3.15
C VAL A 101 13.25 15.49 -4.04
N TYR A 102 14.42 15.36 -3.43
CA TYR A 102 15.69 15.21 -4.12
C TYR A 102 16.44 14.03 -3.52
N GLY A 103 17.15 13.28 -4.36
CA GLY A 103 18.11 12.28 -3.90
C GLY A 103 19.53 12.70 -4.24
N ARG A 104 20.49 12.48 -3.32
CA ARG A 104 21.92 12.67 -3.60
C ARG A 104 22.43 11.49 -4.43
N VAL A 105 22.72 11.72 -5.71
CA VAL A 105 23.06 10.65 -6.67
C VAL A 105 24.58 10.50 -6.85
N ALA A 106 25.02 9.50 -7.61
CA ALA A 106 26.41 9.02 -7.64
C ALA A 106 27.46 10.05 -8.06
N ASP A 107 27.09 11.08 -8.84
CA ASP A 107 27.98 12.19 -9.20
C ASP A 107 28.12 13.24 -8.09
N GLY A 108 27.48 13.02 -6.94
CA GLY A 108 27.46 13.93 -5.81
C GLY A 108 26.52 15.11 -6.00
N THR A 109 25.64 15.14 -7.01
CA THR A 109 24.63 16.18 -7.19
C THR A 109 23.30 15.79 -6.55
N TRP A 110 22.43 16.78 -6.34
CA TRP A 110 21.04 16.57 -5.94
C TRP A 110 20.17 16.44 -7.18
N LYS A 111 19.60 15.25 -7.39
CA LYS A 111 18.66 15.02 -8.48
C LYS A 111 17.25 15.11 -7.94
N ARG A 112 16.47 16.06 -8.47
CA ARG A 112 15.05 16.20 -8.14
C ARG A 112 14.28 14.97 -8.63
N TRP A 113 13.35 14.52 -7.82
CA TRP A 113 12.39 13.47 -8.15
C TRP A 113 11.16 14.13 -8.76
N TYR A 114 10.86 13.74 -10.00
CA TYR A 114 9.81 14.37 -10.82
C TYR A 114 8.55 13.50 -10.94
N ASP A 115 8.54 12.31 -10.34
CA ASP A 115 7.81 11.21 -10.95
C ASP A 115 6.84 10.50 -10.01
N PRO A 116 5.55 10.57 -10.32
CA PRO A 116 4.76 9.35 -10.33
C PRO A 116 4.29 8.98 -11.75
N GLN A 117 4.97 9.44 -12.81
CA GLN A 117 4.60 9.10 -14.17
C GLN A 117 4.80 7.60 -14.46
N PRO A 118 4.12 7.08 -15.50
CA PRO A 118 4.40 5.74 -15.99
C PRO A 118 5.87 5.61 -16.42
N PHE A 119 6.53 4.50 -16.08
CA PHE A 119 7.92 4.13 -16.45
C PHE A 119 8.30 4.28 -17.94
N HIS A 120 7.38 4.68 -18.81
CA HIS A 120 7.51 4.68 -20.26
C HIS A 120 8.27 5.88 -20.83
N LYS A 121 8.59 6.93 -20.05
CA LYS A 121 9.13 8.18 -20.60
C LYS A 121 10.62 8.48 -20.42
N THR A 122 11.40 7.56 -19.85
CA THR A 122 12.88 7.39 -19.95
C THR A 122 13.50 7.10 -18.57
N GLU A 123 14.51 6.22 -18.50
CA GLU A 123 15.29 5.99 -17.28
C GLU A 123 15.93 7.27 -16.69
N ALA A 124 16.00 8.34 -17.50
CA ALA A 124 16.65 9.59 -17.15
C ALA A 124 15.93 10.35 -16.03
N THR A 125 14.62 10.19 -15.83
CA THR A 125 13.87 10.89 -14.76
C THR A 125 13.92 10.17 -13.42
N ILE A 126 14.19 8.86 -13.44
CA ILE A 126 14.22 8.03 -12.23
C ILE A 126 15.46 8.35 -11.40
N VAL A 127 15.26 8.57 -10.10
CA VAL A 127 16.35 8.76 -9.14
C VAL A 127 16.70 7.39 -8.56
N LYS A 128 17.79 6.80 -9.05
CA LYS A 128 18.33 5.52 -8.57
C LYS A 128 19.25 5.76 -7.36
N HIS A 129 19.20 4.89 -6.36
CA HIS A 129 20.14 4.97 -5.24
C HIS A 129 21.58 4.76 -5.75
N PRO A 130 22.57 5.57 -5.34
CA PRO A 130 23.95 5.49 -5.86
C PRO A 130 24.62 4.14 -5.60
N HIS A 131 24.52 3.63 -4.37
CA HIS A 131 25.07 2.33 -3.97
C HIS A 131 24.18 1.14 -4.35
N PHE A 132 22.86 1.24 -4.19
CA PHE A 132 21.92 0.14 -4.42
C PHE A 132 21.05 0.39 -5.66
N ARG A 133 21.60 0.19 -6.87
CA ARG A 133 20.93 0.56 -8.15
C ARG A 133 19.54 -0.02 -8.40
N HIS A 134 19.17 -1.09 -7.71
CA HIS A 134 17.83 -1.71 -7.76
C HIS A 134 16.80 -0.99 -6.88
N ARG A 135 17.23 0.02 -6.12
CA ARG A 135 16.42 0.89 -5.27
C ARG A 135 16.19 2.21 -5.99
N LEU A 136 14.94 2.65 -5.97
CA LEU A 136 14.48 3.88 -6.58
C LEU A 136 13.90 4.77 -5.48
N LEU A 137 14.14 6.07 -5.58
CA LEU A 137 13.51 7.06 -4.73
C LEU A 137 12.01 7.09 -5.06
N TRP A 138 11.17 6.96 -4.04
CA TRP A 138 9.72 6.97 -4.22
C TRP A 138 9.01 7.47 -2.96
N CYS A 139 7.74 7.81 -3.13
CA CYS A 139 6.85 8.31 -2.09
C CYS A 139 5.64 7.37 -1.95
N SER A 140 5.47 6.72 -0.80
CA SER A 140 4.30 5.87 -0.52
C SER A 140 3.47 6.41 0.64
N ASP A 141 2.19 6.07 0.64
CA ASP A 141 1.23 6.38 1.70
C ASP A 141 1.61 5.73 3.05
N ALA A 142 2.08 4.48 3.02
CA ALA A 142 2.36 3.72 4.25
C ALA A 142 3.72 4.02 4.89
N VAL A 143 4.74 4.31 4.09
CA VAL A 143 6.14 4.41 4.56
C VAL A 143 6.69 5.84 4.41
N GLY A 144 5.99 6.70 3.67
CA GLY A 144 6.48 8.02 3.32
C GLY A 144 7.51 7.97 2.18
N ILE A 145 8.45 8.92 2.23
CA ILE A 145 9.53 9.06 1.25
C ILE A 145 10.67 8.11 1.62
N SER A 146 11.09 7.24 0.70
CA SER A 146 12.17 6.27 0.98
C SER A 146 12.77 5.68 -0.30
N TRP A 147 13.69 4.73 -0.13
CA TRP A 147 14.33 3.95 -1.18
C TRP A 147 13.67 2.57 -1.33
N PHE A 148 12.82 2.45 -2.35
CA PHE A 148 12.01 1.26 -2.60
C PHE A 148 12.63 0.38 -3.68
N VAL A 149 12.42 -0.94 -3.60
CA VAL A 149 12.80 -1.82 -4.71
C VAL A 149 11.92 -1.55 -5.92
N SER A 150 12.48 -1.70 -7.13
CA SER A 150 11.79 -1.41 -8.38
C SER A 150 10.39 -2.07 -8.46
N THR A 151 10.26 -3.34 -8.07
CA THR A 151 8.97 -4.06 -8.06
C THR A 151 7.92 -3.38 -7.19
N THR A 152 8.29 -2.92 -5.99
CA THR A 152 7.38 -2.18 -5.08
C THR A 152 6.98 -0.83 -5.67
N VAL A 153 7.89 -0.14 -6.35
CA VAL A 153 7.56 1.12 -7.04
C VAL A 153 6.54 0.88 -8.14
N HIS A 154 6.69 -0.17 -8.95
CA HIS A 154 5.70 -0.53 -9.98
C HIS A 154 4.34 -0.83 -9.35
N SER A 155 4.28 -1.63 -8.29
CA SER A 155 3.02 -1.89 -7.58
C SER A 155 2.38 -0.64 -6.99
N ASN A 156 3.17 0.26 -6.40
CA ASN A 156 2.69 1.53 -5.85
C ASN A 156 2.18 2.46 -6.94
N GLN A 157 2.82 2.48 -8.12
CA GLN A 157 2.35 3.23 -9.28
C GLN A 157 1.01 2.73 -9.79
N GLU A 158 0.86 1.43 -9.99
CA GLU A 158 -0.41 0.85 -10.41
C GLU A 158 -1.52 1.17 -9.39
N ARG A 159 -1.22 1.09 -8.09
CA ARG A 159 -2.15 1.52 -7.04
C ARG A 159 -2.49 3.01 -7.13
N ALA A 160 -1.52 3.87 -7.39
CA ALA A 160 -1.75 5.31 -7.53
C ALA A 160 -2.60 5.63 -8.78
N LYS A 161 -2.40 4.92 -9.90
CA LYS A 161 -3.24 5.00 -11.10
C LYS A 161 -4.67 4.56 -10.83
N LEU A 162 -4.85 3.46 -10.09
CA LEU A 162 -6.17 2.96 -9.70
C LEU A 162 -6.92 3.96 -8.82
N LYS A 163 -6.21 4.65 -7.91
CA LYS A 163 -6.74 5.74 -7.08
C LYS A 163 -6.97 7.06 -7.85
N GLY A 164 -6.64 7.13 -9.14
CA GLY A 164 -6.77 8.35 -9.95
C GLY A 164 -5.78 9.46 -9.57
N LEU A 165 -4.74 9.15 -8.79
CA LEU A 165 -3.72 10.12 -8.36
C LEU A 165 -2.70 10.43 -9.46
N VAL A 166 -2.61 9.54 -10.45
CA VAL A 166 -1.75 9.69 -11.62
C VAL A 166 -2.65 9.54 -12.84
N SER A 167 -2.93 10.64 -13.54
CA SER A 167 -3.61 10.52 -14.85
C SER A 167 -2.70 9.79 -15.84
N ALA A 168 -3.31 8.93 -16.66
CA ALA A 168 -2.65 8.15 -17.70
C ALA A 168 -2.18 9.00 -18.90
N ASP A 169 -2.53 10.29 -18.94
CA ASP A 169 -2.27 11.13 -20.10
C ASP A 169 -0.78 11.38 -20.29
N VAL A 170 -0.32 10.98 -21.47
CA VAL A 170 1.08 11.05 -21.88
C VAL A 170 1.51 12.51 -22.11
N ASP A 171 0.59 13.42 -22.43
CA ASP A 171 0.90 14.79 -22.89
C ASP A 171 0.65 15.88 -21.85
N LYS A 172 0.98 15.62 -20.58
CA LYS A 172 0.92 16.66 -19.55
C LYS A 172 2.02 17.68 -19.70
N THR A 173 1.67 18.94 -19.49
CA THR A 173 2.64 20.03 -19.27
C THR A 173 3.48 19.73 -18.02
N GLU A 174 4.73 20.21 -17.99
CA GLU A 174 5.59 20.07 -16.81
C GLU A 174 4.92 20.60 -15.53
N GLU A 175 4.17 21.71 -15.64
CA GLU A 175 3.41 22.31 -14.52
C GLU A 175 2.42 21.34 -13.88
N THR A 176 1.66 20.59 -14.67
CA THR A 176 0.72 19.59 -14.16
C THR A 176 1.45 18.47 -13.41
N LYS A 177 2.63 18.05 -13.89
CA LYS A 177 3.44 17.02 -13.23
C LYS A 177 3.93 17.48 -11.85
N TRP A 178 4.30 18.75 -11.73
CA TRP A 178 4.71 19.35 -10.47
C TRP A 178 3.60 19.32 -9.44
N CYS A 179 2.38 19.69 -9.84
CA CYS A 179 1.22 19.68 -8.95
C CYS A 179 0.89 18.26 -8.47
N GLU A 180 0.93 17.26 -9.35
CA GLU A 180 0.67 15.86 -8.98
C GLU A 180 1.74 15.32 -8.01
N ALA A 181 3.03 15.58 -8.28
CA ALA A 181 4.11 15.18 -7.40
C ALA A 181 3.99 15.86 -6.02
N ALA A 182 3.72 17.17 -5.99
CA ALA A 182 3.53 17.93 -4.76
C ALA A 182 2.35 17.40 -3.93
N ALA A 183 1.24 17.02 -4.56
CA ALA A 183 0.09 16.42 -3.88
C ALA A 183 0.44 15.06 -3.25
N ILE A 184 1.16 14.19 -3.97
CA ILE A 184 1.61 12.89 -3.43
C ILE A 184 2.56 13.08 -2.26
N ILE A 185 3.49 14.05 -2.36
CA ILE A 185 4.43 14.38 -1.28
C ILE A 185 3.65 14.89 -0.06
N GLY A 186 2.73 15.85 -0.24
CA GLY A 186 1.91 16.38 0.86
C GLY A 186 1.14 15.28 1.58
N MET A 187 0.52 14.36 0.85
CA MET A 187 -0.18 13.21 1.45
C MET A 187 0.76 12.30 2.25
N ALA A 188 1.94 12.00 1.73
CA ALA A 188 2.92 11.15 2.41
C ALA A 188 3.55 11.84 3.63
N LEU A 189 3.61 13.16 3.64
CA LEU A 189 3.96 13.97 4.81
C LEU A 189 2.81 14.09 5.83
N GLY A 190 1.63 13.55 5.52
CA GLY A 190 0.48 13.54 6.41
C GLY A 190 -0.38 14.80 6.38
N GLU A 191 -0.20 15.68 5.38
CA GLU A 191 -1.12 16.78 5.12
C GLU A 191 -2.41 16.21 4.53
N LYS A 192 -3.37 15.89 5.40
CA LYS A 192 -4.63 15.23 5.01
C LYS A 192 -5.62 16.11 4.25
N ASP A 193 -5.37 17.41 4.15
CA ASP A 193 -6.28 18.36 3.50
C ASP A 193 -5.53 19.19 2.45
N GLY A 194 -5.83 18.96 1.17
CA GLY A 194 -5.33 19.75 0.03
C GLY A 194 -5.89 21.19 -0.04
N SER A 195 -6.18 21.80 1.12
CA SER A 195 -6.50 23.23 1.19
C SER A 195 -5.20 24.02 1.23
N ALA A 196 -4.91 24.74 0.14
CA ALA A 196 -3.75 25.63 0.01
C ALA A 196 -3.77 26.85 0.98
N SER A 197 -4.52 26.81 2.09
CA SER A 197 -4.55 27.84 3.10
C SER A 197 -4.65 27.23 4.51
N GLY A 198 -3.54 27.16 5.24
CA GLY A 198 -3.65 26.81 6.66
C GLY A 198 -2.39 26.33 7.40
N VAL A 199 -1.21 26.94 7.21
CA VAL A 199 -0.04 26.62 8.04
C VAL A 199 0.06 27.60 9.22
N ARG A 200 -0.66 27.30 10.30
CA ARG A 200 -0.36 27.78 11.66
C ARG A 200 -0.89 26.75 12.66
N ALA A 201 0.02 25.91 13.15
CA ALA A 201 0.06 25.34 14.51
C ALA A 201 0.52 23.87 14.52
N GLN A 202 1.84 23.65 14.53
CA GLN A 202 2.43 22.44 15.14
C GLN A 202 3.75 22.81 15.84
N HIS A 203 3.63 23.48 16.99
CA HIS A 203 4.64 23.44 18.04
C HIS A 203 3.90 23.21 19.35
N ALA A 204 3.94 21.97 19.83
CA ALA A 204 3.82 21.54 21.24
C ALA A 204 3.20 20.15 21.29
N ARG A 205 4.04 19.13 21.52
CA ARG A 205 3.71 17.96 22.34
C ARG A 205 4.97 17.14 22.58
N GLU A 206 5.67 17.50 23.64
CA GLU A 206 6.62 16.63 24.32
C GLU A 206 5.94 15.93 25.51
N ALA A 207 6.45 14.72 25.76
CA ALA A 207 6.57 14.02 27.05
C ALA A 207 5.31 13.46 27.74
N THR A 208 5.22 12.13 27.82
CA THR A 208 5.67 11.34 29.00
C THR A 208 5.20 9.89 28.90
N SER A 209 6.09 8.91 29.10
CA SER A 209 5.74 7.64 29.76
C SER A 209 6.97 6.89 30.28
N PRO A 210 6.87 6.16 31.41
CA PRO A 210 8.00 5.74 32.22
C PRO A 210 8.37 4.26 32.08
N LEU A 211 9.60 4.00 32.55
CA LEU A 211 10.33 2.75 32.69
C LEU A 211 9.55 1.62 33.41
N SER A 212 9.76 0.38 32.96
CA SER A 212 9.64 -0.80 33.82
C SER A 212 10.82 -1.75 33.63
N VAL A 213 11.38 -2.13 34.78
CA VAL A 213 12.54 -2.99 35.02
C VAL A 213 12.01 -4.35 35.47
N ILE A 214 12.50 -5.47 34.91
CA ILE A 214 12.40 -6.80 35.55
C ILE A 214 13.70 -7.61 35.28
N PRO A 215 14.26 -8.31 36.29
CA PRO A 215 15.59 -8.91 36.24
C PRO A 215 15.66 -10.41 35.88
N SER A 216 16.91 -10.82 35.66
CA SER A 216 17.52 -12.14 35.41
C SER A 216 17.36 -13.21 36.50
N SER A 217 17.36 -14.51 36.12
CA SER A 217 18.05 -15.69 36.76
C SER A 217 17.85 -16.95 35.89
N ARG A 218 18.89 -17.68 35.42
CA ARG A 218 19.58 -18.88 36.00
C ARG A 218 18.60 -19.96 36.53
N GLU A 219 18.66 -21.25 36.16
CA GLU A 219 19.69 -22.28 36.45
C GLU A 219 19.57 -23.57 35.58
N LEU A 220 20.53 -24.50 35.80
CA LEU A 220 20.93 -25.70 35.04
C LEU A 220 20.36 -27.05 35.58
N SER A 221 20.13 -28.00 34.65
CA SER A 221 20.31 -29.48 34.75
C SER A 221 19.40 -30.32 35.72
N PRO A 222 19.36 -31.68 35.71
CA PRO A 222 20.03 -32.71 34.87
C PRO A 222 19.15 -33.87 34.31
N VAL A 223 19.84 -34.78 33.61
CA VAL A 223 19.49 -36.09 33.00
C VAL A 223 18.99 -37.15 34.01
N PRO A 224 18.20 -38.16 33.55
CA PRO A 224 18.56 -39.54 33.91
C PRO A 224 18.49 -40.56 32.75
N HIS A 225 19.46 -41.49 32.78
CA HIS A 225 19.46 -42.77 32.06
C HIS A 225 18.48 -43.77 32.68
N VAL A 226 17.75 -44.53 31.86
CA VAL A 226 17.25 -45.88 32.24
C VAL A 226 17.29 -46.84 31.04
N LEU A 227 17.97 -47.96 31.23
CA LEU A 227 18.00 -49.16 30.40
C LEU A 227 16.73 -50.00 30.62
N GLY A 228 16.09 -50.49 29.55
CA GLY A 228 14.93 -51.38 29.62
C GLY A 228 14.78 -52.28 28.39
N LYS A 229 14.78 -53.59 28.63
CA LYS A 229 14.94 -54.72 27.70
C LYS A 229 13.68 -55.08 26.88
N ARG A 230 13.93 -55.48 25.61
CA ARG A 230 13.46 -56.67 24.84
C ARG A 230 11.95 -56.94 24.56
N LYS A 231 11.71 -57.12 23.25
CA LYS A 231 10.81 -58.07 22.52
C LYS A 231 9.29 -57.89 22.67
N THR A 232 8.62 -57.66 21.53
CA THR A 232 7.86 -58.71 20.79
C THR A 232 7.48 -58.26 19.38
N ARG A 233 7.31 -59.29 18.55
CA ARG A 233 6.99 -59.38 17.13
C ARG A 233 5.55 -58.90 16.87
N SER A 234 5.34 -58.04 15.87
CA SER A 234 4.02 -57.83 15.26
C SER A 234 4.15 -57.39 13.81
N GLN A 235 3.08 -57.68 13.09
CA GLN A 235 3.04 -58.00 11.68
C GLN A 235 3.37 -56.83 10.76
N LYS A 236 3.91 -57.24 9.61
CA LYS A 236 4.21 -56.51 8.39
C LYS A 236 2.90 -56.03 7.76
N GLU A 237 2.57 -54.75 7.93
CA GLU A 237 1.61 -54.03 7.08
C GLU A 237 2.36 -53.31 5.95
N PRO A 238 1.75 -53.18 4.76
CA PRO A 238 2.42 -52.67 3.57
C PRO A 238 2.74 -51.17 3.69
N GLU A 239 3.92 -50.85 3.22
CA GLU A 239 4.60 -49.57 3.15
C GLU A 239 3.66 -48.37 2.94
N ARG A 240 3.57 -47.54 3.98
CA ARG A 240 3.02 -46.19 3.89
C ARG A 240 3.84 -45.41 2.87
N SER A 241 3.18 -45.03 1.77
CA SER A 241 3.62 -44.02 0.81
C SER A 241 4.34 -42.88 1.53
N THR A 242 5.65 -42.80 1.35
CA THR A 242 6.48 -41.68 1.78
C THR A 242 6.01 -40.47 0.98
N VAL A 243 5.20 -39.63 1.61
CA VAL A 243 4.76 -38.36 1.02
C VAL A 243 6.00 -37.59 0.60
N CYS A 244 6.08 -37.25 -0.69
CA CYS A 244 7.20 -36.51 -1.26
C CYS A 244 7.42 -35.22 -0.44
N PRO A 245 8.65 -34.94 0.06
CA PRO A 245 8.95 -33.74 0.84
C PRO A 245 8.54 -32.43 0.14
N GLU A 246 8.51 -32.45 -1.19
CA GLU A 246 8.08 -31.34 -2.02
C GLU A 246 6.58 -31.04 -1.90
N VAL A 247 5.75 -32.08 -1.75
CA VAL A 247 4.31 -31.95 -1.51
C VAL A 247 4.04 -31.32 -0.14
N GLU A 248 4.81 -31.69 0.89
CA GLU A 248 4.68 -31.07 2.22
C GLU A 248 5.17 -29.61 2.22
N ARG A 249 6.21 -29.29 1.45
CA ARG A 249 6.64 -27.90 1.24
C ARG A 249 5.57 -27.06 0.56
N TYR A 250 4.93 -27.61 -0.48
CA TYR A 250 3.84 -26.93 -1.19
C TYR A 250 2.61 -26.72 -0.29
N LYS A 251 2.23 -27.72 0.51
CA LYS A 251 1.16 -27.58 1.52
C LYS A 251 1.47 -26.49 2.54
N ALA A 252 2.72 -26.36 2.97
CA ALA A 252 3.12 -25.30 3.92
C ALA A 252 2.99 -23.90 3.30
N LEU A 253 3.37 -23.72 2.03
CA LEU A 253 3.18 -22.46 1.31
C LEU A 253 1.70 -22.13 1.14
N LEU A 254 0.87 -23.10 0.75
CA LEU A 254 -0.58 -22.89 0.64
C LEU A 254 -1.21 -22.47 1.98
N ARG A 255 -0.84 -23.11 3.09
CA ARG A 255 -1.34 -22.72 4.41
C ARG A 255 -0.93 -21.30 4.79
N HIS A 256 0.29 -20.89 4.45
CA HIS A 256 0.75 -19.52 4.68
C HIS A 256 -0.06 -18.51 3.87
N SER A 257 -0.26 -18.76 2.57
CA SER A 257 -1.06 -17.87 1.72
C SER A 257 -2.53 -17.81 2.13
N ILE A 258 -3.11 -18.93 2.60
CA ILE A 258 -4.47 -18.92 3.17
C ILE A 258 -4.52 -18.05 4.43
N GLN A 259 -3.53 -18.17 5.32
CA GLN A 259 -3.46 -17.34 6.53
C GLN A 259 -3.31 -15.85 6.20
N GLU A 260 -2.46 -15.48 5.24
CA GLU A 260 -2.32 -14.09 4.78
C GLU A 260 -3.66 -13.52 4.28
N LEU A 261 -4.41 -14.29 3.49
CA LEU A 261 -5.74 -13.90 3.02
C LEU A 261 -6.77 -13.80 4.16
N GLU A 262 -6.69 -14.68 5.16
CA GLU A 262 -7.55 -14.62 6.35
C GLU A 262 -7.23 -13.39 7.23
N ASP A 263 -5.96 -13.01 7.32
CA ASP A 263 -5.49 -11.84 8.06
C ASP A 263 -5.84 -10.52 7.35
N GLU A 264 -5.95 -10.52 6.01
CA GLU A 264 -6.40 -9.35 5.22
C GLU A 264 -7.93 -9.16 5.24
N LYS A 265 -8.70 -10.24 5.43
CA LYS A 265 -10.17 -10.22 5.49
C LYS A 265 -10.77 -9.21 6.48
N PRO A 266 -10.29 -9.05 7.73
CA PRO A 266 -10.83 -8.04 8.64
C PRO A 266 -10.57 -6.60 8.17
N ALA A 267 -9.43 -6.31 7.54
CA ALA A 267 -9.12 -4.98 7.01
C ALA A 267 -10.07 -4.62 5.86
N LEU A 268 -10.34 -5.56 4.95
CA LEU A 268 -11.32 -5.37 3.88
C LEU A 268 -12.75 -5.21 4.41
N LYS A 269 -13.12 -5.92 5.49
CA LYS A 269 -14.42 -5.72 6.16
C LYS A 269 -14.56 -4.33 6.77
N GLU A 270 -13.49 -3.80 7.35
CA GLU A 270 -13.47 -2.45 7.90
C GLU A 270 -13.62 -1.40 6.79
N GLU A 271 -12.91 -1.57 5.68
CA GLU A 271 -13.03 -0.69 4.50
C GLU A 271 -14.45 -0.70 3.91
N ILE A 272 -15.06 -1.89 3.76
CA ILE A 272 -16.46 -2.01 3.33
C ILE A 272 -17.40 -1.27 4.29
N CYS A 273 -17.21 -1.42 5.61
CA CYS A 273 -18.03 -0.73 6.61
C CYS A 273 -17.91 0.81 6.52
N VAL A 274 -16.71 1.32 6.22
CA VAL A 274 -16.50 2.75 5.99
C VAL A 274 -17.22 3.22 4.72
N LEU A 275 -17.12 2.46 3.63
CA LEU A 275 -17.80 2.78 2.37
C LEU A 275 -19.32 2.72 2.51
N GLU A 276 -19.88 1.75 3.24
CA GLU A 276 -21.31 1.67 3.54
C GLU A 276 -21.80 2.90 4.32
N LYS A 277 -21.05 3.36 5.33
CA LYS A 277 -21.38 4.60 6.05
C LYS A 277 -21.30 5.84 5.16
N GLN A 278 -20.30 5.91 4.28
CA GLN A 278 -20.19 7.01 3.33
C GLN A 278 -21.37 7.03 2.35
N LEU A 279 -21.79 5.85 1.88
CA LEU A 279 -22.97 5.70 1.02
C LEU A 279 -24.25 6.11 1.75
N GLU A 280 -24.41 5.75 3.03
CA GLU A 280 -25.54 6.18 3.86
C GLU A 280 -25.57 7.71 4.05
N CYS A 281 -24.41 8.33 4.33
CA CYS A 281 -24.32 9.80 4.40
C CYS A 281 -24.64 10.47 3.07
N ALA A 282 -24.17 9.91 1.95
CA ALA A 282 -24.50 10.41 0.62
C ALA A 282 -26.00 10.29 0.34
N ALA A 283 -26.63 9.16 0.69
CA ALA A 283 -28.07 8.96 0.54
C ALA A 283 -28.91 9.95 1.38
N GLN A 284 -28.43 10.36 2.56
CA GLN A 284 -29.08 11.40 3.37
C GLN A 284 -29.01 12.79 2.74
N LEU A 285 -27.90 13.12 2.05
CA LEU A 285 -27.75 14.38 1.32
C LEU A 285 -28.62 14.43 0.05
N VAL A 286 -28.92 13.27 -0.51
CA VAL A 286 -29.73 13.11 -1.74
C VAL A 286 -31.21 13.42 -1.52
N VAL A 287 -31.71 13.40 -0.28
CA VAL A 287 -33.11 13.77 0.05
C VAL A 287 -33.43 15.24 -0.32
N ALA A 288 -32.43 16.06 -0.67
CA ALA A 288 -32.59 17.44 -1.11
C ALA A 288 -32.69 17.64 -2.64
N VAL A 289 -32.58 16.59 -3.45
CA VAL A 289 -32.58 16.68 -4.93
C VAL A 289 -33.86 16.04 -5.50
N GLU A 290 -34.42 16.62 -6.57
CA GLU A 290 -35.61 16.04 -7.24
C GLU A 290 -35.34 14.58 -7.66
N PRO A 291 -36.18 13.60 -7.26
CA PRO A 291 -35.93 12.16 -7.43
C PRO A 291 -35.61 11.73 -8.87
N LYS A 292 -36.13 12.46 -9.86
CA LYS A 292 -35.98 12.14 -11.28
C LYS A 292 -34.58 12.47 -11.80
N GLN A 293 -34.02 13.62 -11.41
CA GLN A 293 -32.67 14.03 -11.79
C GLN A 293 -31.61 13.17 -11.09
N PHE A 294 -31.90 12.70 -9.87
CA PHE A 294 -31.02 11.82 -9.13
C PHE A 294 -30.94 10.41 -9.75
N SER A 295 -32.06 9.83 -10.18
CA SER A 295 -32.06 8.52 -10.84
C SER A 295 -31.24 8.54 -12.13
N GLU A 296 -31.45 9.55 -12.97
CA GLU A 296 -30.71 9.72 -14.22
C GLU A 296 -29.21 9.95 -13.98
N TRP A 297 -28.86 10.72 -12.94
CA TRP A 297 -27.47 10.94 -12.56
C TRP A 297 -26.81 9.68 -11.98
N MET A 298 -27.50 8.92 -11.13
CA MET A 298 -26.99 7.68 -10.55
C MET A 298 -26.81 6.59 -11.60
N GLU A 299 -27.78 6.41 -12.51
CA GLU A 299 -27.63 5.48 -13.63
C GLU A 299 -26.42 5.84 -14.48
N LYS A 300 -26.21 7.14 -14.75
CA LYS A 300 -25.03 7.61 -15.48
C LYS A 300 -23.72 7.35 -14.72
N VAL A 301 -23.65 7.69 -13.43
CA VAL A 301 -22.43 7.50 -12.62
C VAL A 301 -22.09 6.02 -12.47
N VAL A 302 -23.10 5.17 -12.26
CA VAL A 302 -22.92 3.72 -12.17
C VAL A 302 -22.49 3.17 -13.53
N SER A 303 -23.12 3.60 -14.63
CA SER A 303 -22.74 3.15 -15.98
C SER A 303 -21.33 3.58 -16.35
N ASP A 304 -20.97 4.85 -16.13
CA ASP A 304 -19.65 5.41 -16.41
C ASP A 304 -18.58 4.71 -15.54
N GLY A 305 -18.91 4.41 -14.28
CA GLY A 305 -18.04 3.68 -13.35
C GLY A 305 -17.81 2.23 -13.77
N ILE A 306 -18.86 1.52 -14.17
CA ILE A 306 -18.78 0.14 -14.67
C ILE A 306 -17.96 0.08 -15.97
N GLU A 307 -18.18 1.01 -16.89
CA GLU A 307 -17.46 1.05 -18.16
C GLU A 307 -15.98 1.40 -17.97
N THR A 308 -15.68 2.34 -17.06
CA THR A 308 -14.30 2.66 -16.67
C THR A 308 -13.60 1.47 -16.02
N ALA A 309 -14.29 0.72 -15.15
CA ALA A 309 -13.75 -0.49 -14.54
C ALA A 309 -13.52 -1.60 -15.58
N ARG A 310 -14.48 -1.84 -16.47
CA ARG A 310 -14.41 -2.82 -17.56
C ARG A 310 -13.23 -2.54 -18.50
N ASN A 311 -13.00 -1.28 -18.85
CA ASN A 311 -11.90 -0.86 -19.73
C ASN A 311 -10.51 -1.00 -19.10
N LYS A 312 -10.43 -1.06 -17.76
CA LYS A 312 -9.19 -1.30 -17.01
C LYS A 312 -8.89 -2.78 -16.73
N MET A 313 -9.86 -3.68 -16.96
CA MET A 313 -9.65 -5.12 -16.81
C MET A 313 -8.73 -5.68 -17.90
N ASP A 314 -7.95 -6.72 -17.52
CA ASP A 314 -7.23 -7.56 -18.47
C ASP A 314 -8.18 -8.09 -19.56
N PRO A 315 -7.75 -8.16 -20.84
CA PRO A 315 -8.61 -8.58 -21.94
C PRO A 315 -9.36 -9.91 -21.71
N LYS A 316 -8.72 -10.89 -21.04
CA LYS A 316 -9.37 -12.19 -20.77
C LYS A 316 -10.39 -12.10 -19.63
N VAL A 317 -10.14 -11.24 -18.65
CA VAL A 317 -11.09 -10.98 -17.55
C VAL A 317 -12.29 -10.20 -18.09
N ARG A 318 -12.06 -9.26 -19.01
CA ARG A 318 -13.12 -8.53 -19.71
C ARG A 318 -13.99 -9.46 -20.55
N GLU A 319 -13.40 -10.36 -21.33
CA GLU A 319 -14.14 -11.37 -22.11
C GLU A 319 -15.01 -12.26 -21.21
N TYR A 320 -14.47 -12.71 -20.07
CA TYR A 320 -15.25 -13.47 -19.09
C TYR A 320 -16.38 -12.64 -18.45
N TRP A 321 -16.12 -11.37 -18.13
CA TRP A 321 -17.12 -10.46 -17.59
C TRP A 321 -18.26 -10.21 -18.58
N ASP A 322 -17.93 -10.05 -19.86
CA ASP A 322 -18.89 -9.84 -20.95
C ASP A 322 -19.79 -11.06 -21.12
N LEU A 323 -19.21 -12.27 -21.19
CA LEU A 323 -19.95 -13.53 -21.26
C LEU A 323 -20.86 -13.73 -20.04
N LYS A 324 -20.39 -13.35 -18.84
CA LYS A 324 -21.20 -13.43 -17.61
C LYS A 324 -22.36 -12.44 -17.63
N THR A 325 -22.15 -11.25 -18.20
CA THR A 325 -23.20 -10.22 -18.33
C THR A 325 -24.24 -10.62 -19.36
N GLU A 326 -23.82 -11.19 -20.50
CA GLU A 326 -24.72 -11.78 -21.50
C GLU A 326 -25.53 -12.94 -20.93
N LEU A 327 -24.90 -13.81 -20.12
CA LEU A 327 -25.61 -14.91 -19.45
C LEU A 327 -26.67 -14.39 -18.49
N ALA A 328 -26.34 -13.39 -17.66
CA ALA A 328 -27.29 -12.78 -16.72
C ALA A 328 -28.45 -12.08 -17.44
N ALA A 329 -28.18 -11.41 -18.56
CA ALA A 329 -29.23 -10.81 -19.40
C ALA A 329 -30.16 -11.88 -20.01
N GLY A 330 -29.60 -13.02 -20.42
CA GLY A 330 -30.37 -14.18 -20.87
C GLY A 330 -31.25 -14.79 -19.77
N GLU A 331 -30.72 -14.91 -18.55
CA GLU A 331 -31.49 -15.39 -17.38
C GLU A 331 -32.63 -14.44 -17.01
N GLU A 332 -32.42 -13.12 -17.07
CA GLU A 332 -33.48 -12.13 -16.83
C GLU A 332 -34.59 -12.22 -17.90
N GLN A 333 -34.20 -12.42 -19.17
CA GLN A 333 -35.15 -12.58 -20.25
C GLN A 333 -35.99 -13.85 -20.11
N LEU A 334 -35.37 -14.97 -19.71
CA LEU A 334 -36.08 -16.21 -19.40
C LEU A 334 -37.07 -16.02 -18.24
N CYS A 335 -36.70 -15.28 -17.20
CA CYS A 335 -37.59 -14.98 -16.09
C CYS A 335 -38.81 -14.12 -16.51
N LYS A 336 -38.60 -13.15 -17.41
CA LYS A 336 -39.70 -12.36 -18.01
C LYS A 336 -40.62 -13.24 -18.86
N GLU A 337 -40.06 -14.17 -19.63
CA GLU A 337 -40.84 -15.12 -20.44
C GLU A 337 -41.63 -16.11 -19.58
N GLU A 338 -41.06 -16.57 -18.46
CA GLU A 338 -41.73 -17.44 -17.49
C GLU A 338 -42.89 -16.71 -16.81
N THR A 339 -42.70 -15.44 -16.42
CA THR A 339 -43.77 -14.60 -15.86
C THR A 339 -44.90 -14.36 -16.87
N LEU A 340 -44.56 -14.10 -18.14
CA LEU A 340 -45.56 -13.97 -19.21
C LEU A 340 -46.33 -15.29 -19.44
N LEU A 341 -45.66 -16.43 -19.31
CA LEU A 341 -46.30 -17.73 -19.41
C LEU A 341 -47.27 -17.97 -18.25
N GLU A 342 -46.90 -17.59 -17.03
CA GLU A 342 -47.78 -17.63 -15.86
C GLU A 342 -49.02 -16.73 -16.05
N ASP A 343 -48.83 -15.49 -16.51
CA ASP A 343 -49.94 -14.56 -16.79
C ASP A 343 -50.90 -15.11 -17.85
N VAL A 344 -50.37 -15.72 -18.92
CA VAL A 344 -51.18 -16.38 -19.96
C VAL A 344 -51.94 -17.57 -19.39
N GLN A 345 -51.34 -18.37 -18.51
CA GLN A 345 -52.01 -19.49 -17.85
C GLN A 345 -53.14 -19.01 -16.93
N VAL A 346 -52.92 -17.93 -16.17
CA VAL A 346 -53.94 -17.31 -15.33
C VAL A 346 -55.10 -16.79 -16.19
N ALA A 347 -54.80 -16.06 -17.27
CA ALA A 347 -55.81 -15.53 -18.18
C ALA A 347 -56.63 -16.65 -18.85
N LEU A 348 -55.98 -17.74 -19.27
CA LEU A 348 -56.65 -18.91 -19.83
C LEU A 348 -57.55 -19.60 -18.80
N GLY A 349 -57.09 -19.72 -17.55
CA GLY A 349 -57.88 -20.27 -16.44
C GLY A 349 -59.15 -19.46 -16.17
N LEU A 350 -59.05 -18.13 -16.19
CA LEU A 350 -60.19 -17.22 -16.07
C LEU A 350 -61.18 -17.39 -17.23
N ALA A 351 -60.69 -17.41 -18.47
CA ALA A 351 -61.54 -17.58 -19.66
C ALA A 351 -62.30 -18.93 -19.66
N ILE A 352 -61.65 -20.02 -19.22
CA ILE A 352 -62.29 -21.33 -19.07
C ILE A 352 -63.37 -21.28 -17.99
N SER A 353 -63.11 -20.59 -16.87
CA SER A 353 -64.06 -20.42 -15.77
C SER A 353 -65.30 -19.64 -16.21
N GLU A 354 -65.11 -18.52 -16.91
CA GLU A 354 -66.21 -17.71 -17.48
C GLU A 354 -67.04 -18.52 -18.49
N HIS A 355 -66.38 -19.28 -19.37
CA HIS A 355 -67.08 -20.13 -20.33
C HIS A 355 -67.94 -21.22 -19.63
N LYS A 356 -67.45 -21.80 -18.54
CA LYS A 356 -68.23 -22.74 -17.72
C LYS A 356 -69.44 -22.07 -17.06
N GLN A 357 -69.28 -20.86 -16.52
CA GLN A 357 -70.40 -20.10 -15.96
C GLN A 357 -71.45 -19.76 -17.00
N LEU A 358 -71.03 -19.36 -18.20
CA LEU A 358 -71.94 -19.09 -19.32
C LEU A 358 -72.75 -20.33 -19.70
N LYS A 359 -72.11 -21.51 -19.78
CA LYS A 359 -72.81 -22.78 -20.04
C LYS A 359 -73.84 -23.12 -18.96
N LEU A 360 -73.47 -22.98 -17.69
CA LEU A 360 -74.39 -23.21 -16.56
C LEU A 360 -75.57 -22.23 -16.58
N SER A 361 -75.33 -20.96 -16.93
CA SER A 361 -76.39 -19.94 -17.02
C SER A 361 -77.31 -20.13 -18.23
N ALA A 362 -76.82 -20.75 -19.30
CA ALA A 362 -77.58 -21.03 -20.52
C ALA A 362 -78.49 -22.28 -20.40
N GLY A 363 -78.46 -23.00 -19.27
CA GLY A 363 -79.33 -24.15 -19.03
C GLY A 363 -79.02 -25.38 -19.89
N VAL A 364 -77.76 -25.53 -20.33
CA VAL A 364 -77.25 -26.71 -21.04
C VAL A 364 -76.58 -27.68 -20.07
#